data_AF-A0A0A9F261-F1
#
_entry.id   AF-A0A0A9F261-F1
#
_cell.length_a   1.000
_cell.length_b   1.000
_cell.length_c   1.000
_cell.angle_alpha   90.00
_cell.angle_beta   90.00
_cell.angle_gamma   90.00
#
_symmetry.space_group_name_H-M   'P 1'
#
loop_
_entity.id
_entity.type
_entity.pdbx_description
1 polymer ?
#
loop_
_entity_poly.entity_id
_entity_poly.type
_entity_poly.pdbx_seq_one_letter_code
_entity_poly.pdbx_strand_id
1 'polypeptide(L)'
;MGAQFPSKPMSLYATIWDGSSWATSGGRYKVDYKYAPYVAEFTNLALRGCAVGRPACEELDSADAGAPEMSHARRSVMEAFRARYMTYGYWYDRLRYPAPLPECSVGAEAAAFLPSGDARASSRRHGKRHRPRGGADSAL
;
A
#
# COMPACT_ATOMS: atom_id res chain seq x y z
N MET A 1 -11.64 18.03 13.72
CA MET A 1 -12.49 17.83 12.53
C MET A 1 -11.84 18.56 11.37
N GLY A 2 -11.27 17.85 10.40
CA GLY A 2 -10.49 18.51 9.33
C GLY A 2 -9.66 17.57 8.46
N ALA A 3 -10.19 16.39 8.11
CA ALA A 3 -9.54 15.55 7.11
C ALA A 3 -9.98 16.05 5.72
N GLN A 4 -9.01 16.41 4.86
CA GLN A 4 -9.30 16.67 3.45
C GLN A 4 -9.68 15.34 2.81
N PHE A 5 -10.91 15.26 2.29
CA PHE A 5 -11.40 14.09 1.59
C PHE A 5 -11.53 14.39 0.09
N PRO A 6 -11.18 13.46 -0.83
CA PRO A 6 -11.31 13.71 -2.26
C PRO A 6 -12.76 14.02 -2.65
N SER A 7 -13.03 15.28 -3.02
CA SER A 7 -14.38 15.78 -3.36
C SER A 7 -14.49 16.35 -4.77
N LYS A 8 -13.38 16.43 -5.50
CA LYS A 8 -13.34 16.91 -6.88
C LYS A 8 -13.46 15.74 -7.86
N PRO A 9 -14.02 15.96 -9.06
CA PRO A 9 -13.98 14.94 -10.11
C PRO A 9 -12.58 14.43 -10.41
N MET A 10 -12.48 13.15 -10.74
CA MET A 10 -11.20 12.47 -11.01
C MET A 10 -11.23 11.78 -12.38
N SER A 11 -10.05 11.56 -12.94
CA SER A 11 -9.84 10.75 -14.15
C SER A 11 -9.00 9.52 -13.81
N LEU A 12 -9.24 8.42 -14.52
CA LEU A 12 -8.46 7.19 -14.37
C LEU A 12 -7.22 7.26 -15.27
N TYR A 13 -6.06 6.90 -14.71
CA TYR A 13 -4.80 6.78 -15.45
C TYR A 13 -4.16 5.43 -15.17
N ALA A 14 -3.58 4.80 -16.20
CA ALA A 14 -2.76 3.60 -16.08
C ALA A 14 -1.45 3.83 -16.83
N THR A 15 -0.32 3.71 -16.14
CA THR A 15 1.01 3.98 -16.70
C THR A 15 2.02 2.95 -16.23
N ILE A 16 2.96 2.60 -17.11
CA ILE A 16 4.20 1.90 -16.78
C ILE A 16 5.35 2.90 -16.95
N TRP A 17 6.18 3.06 -15.92
CA TRP A 17 7.25 4.06 -15.92
C TRP A 17 8.41 3.67 -15.00
N ASP A 18 9.57 4.31 -15.20
CA ASP A 18 10.78 4.05 -14.44
C ASP A 18 10.79 4.79 -13.09
N GLY A 19 10.51 4.04 -12.02
CA GLY A 19 10.56 4.51 -10.63
C GLY A 19 11.89 4.24 -9.92
N SER A 20 13.01 4.08 -10.62
CA SER A 20 14.29 3.61 -10.06
C SER A 20 14.82 4.38 -8.86
N SER A 21 14.44 5.65 -8.67
CA SER A 21 14.87 6.44 -7.51
C SER A 21 14.22 6.00 -6.18
N TRP A 22 13.14 5.21 -6.19
CA TRP A 22 12.41 4.84 -4.97
C TRP A 22 11.73 3.46 -4.98
N ALA A 23 11.33 2.93 -6.14
CA ALA A 23 10.38 1.82 -6.24
C ALA A 23 10.88 0.51 -5.58
N THR A 24 12.12 0.09 -5.85
CA THR A 24 12.64 -1.20 -5.37
C THR A 24 13.65 -1.00 -4.24
N SER A 25 13.29 -1.46 -3.04
CA SER A 25 14.12 -1.31 -1.83
C SER A 25 14.56 0.13 -1.58
N GLY A 26 13.65 1.10 -1.76
CA GLY A 26 13.94 2.52 -1.59
C GLY A 26 14.91 3.09 -2.63
N GLY A 27 14.94 2.50 -3.83
CA GLY A 27 15.82 2.92 -4.94
C GLY A 27 17.20 2.24 -4.96
N ARG A 28 17.44 1.27 -4.08
CA ARG A 28 18.70 0.51 -4.05
C ARG A 28 18.91 -0.30 -5.33
N TYR A 29 17.85 -0.90 -5.85
CA TYR A 29 17.89 -1.69 -7.08
C TYR A 29 17.19 -0.90 -8.19
N LYS A 30 17.96 -0.47 -9.19
CA LYS A 30 17.47 0.29 -10.34
C LYS A 30 17.04 -0.65 -11.47
N VAL A 31 16.24 -0.13 -12.38
CA VAL A 31 15.88 -0.85 -13.60
C VAL A 31 17.13 -1.20 -14.41
N ASP A 32 17.18 -2.42 -14.95
CA ASP A 32 18.24 -2.85 -15.86
C ASP A 32 17.64 -3.00 -17.26
N TYR A 33 17.81 -1.97 -18.10
CA TYR A 33 17.22 -1.91 -19.44
C TYR A 33 17.66 -3.04 -20.38
N LYS A 34 18.65 -3.87 -20.01
CA LYS A 34 18.97 -5.10 -20.75
C LYS A 34 17.82 -6.12 -20.74
N TYR A 35 16.93 -6.07 -19.75
CA TYR A 35 15.76 -6.96 -19.65
C TYR A 35 14.50 -6.39 -20.32
N ALA A 36 14.61 -5.28 -21.05
CA ALA A 36 13.50 -4.75 -21.83
C ALA A 36 13.06 -5.71 -22.95
N PRO A 37 11.80 -5.67 -23.40
CA PRO A 37 10.74 -4.73 -23.00
C PRO A 37 10.06 -5.07 -21.67
N TYR A 38 9.70 -4.03 -20.92
CA TYR A 38 8.83 -4.14 -19.75
C TYR A 38 7.37 -3.96 -20.18
N VAL A 39 6.57 -5.01 -20.07
CA VAL A 39 5.20 -5.04 -20.59
C VAL A 39 4.21 -5.24 -19.44
N ALA A 40 3.16 -4.42 -19.41
CA ALA A 40 2.02 -4.58 -18.52
C ALA A 40 0.75 -4.74 -19.37
N GLU A 41 0.04 -5.85 -19.20
CA GLU A 41 -1.20 -6.15 -19.91
C GLU A 41 -2.40 -5.90 -19.00
N PHE A 42 -3.38 -5.15 -19.50
CA PHE A 42 -4.61 -4.84 -18.78
C PHE A 42 -5.80 -5.39 -19.57
N THR A 43 -6.66 -6.16 -18.90
CA THR A 43 -7.86 -6.76 -19.51
C THR A 43 -9.07 -6.53 -18.60
N ASN A 44 -10.28 -6.75 -19.13
CA ASN A 44 -11.53 -6.66 -18.35
C ASN A 44 -11.77 -5.32 -17.65
N LEU A 45 -11.52 -4.19 -18.33
CA LEU A 45 -11.77 -2.86 -17.76
C LEU A 45 -13.26 -2.67 -17.44
N ALA A 46 -13.57 -2.54 -16.15
CA ALA A 46 -14.92 -2.27 -15.65
C ALA A 46 -14.98 -0.90 -15.00
N LEU A 47 -15.70 0.04 -15.62
CA LEU A 47 -15.93 1.39 -15.09
C LEU A 47 -17.34 1.48 -14.51
N ARG A 48 -17.43 1.44 -13.18
CA ARG A 48 -18.68 1.64 -12.42
C ARG A 48 -18.52 2.89 -11.55
N GLY A 49 -18.90 4.03 -12.11
CA GLY A 49 -18.82 5.31 -11.42
C GLY A 49 -19.66 6.35 -12.15
N CYS A 50 -19.83 7.53 -11.55
CA CYS A 50 -20.58 8.59 -12.19
C CYS A 50 -19.69 9.53 -13.01
N ALA A 51 -20.10 9.77 -14.26
CA ALA A 51 -19.45 10.74 -15.13
C ALA A 51 -19.95 12.17 -14.83
N VAL A 52 -19.01 13.12 -14.76
CA VAL A 52 -19.32 14.55 -14.55
C VAL A 52 -20.25 15.05 -15.65
N GLY A 53 -21.29 15.80 -15.26
CA GLY A 53 -22.20 16.44 -16.20
C GLY A 53 -23.28 15.51 -16.80
N ARG A 54 -23.44 14.28 -16.28
CA ARG A 54 -24.59 13.43 -16.60
C ARG A 54 -25.56 13.38 -15.42
N PRO A 55 -26.89 13.40 -15.65
CA PRO A 55 -27.90 13.36 -14.58
C PRO A 55 -27.90 12.04 -13.79
N ALA A 56 -27.25 10.99 -14.32
CA ALA A 56 -27.15 9.66 -13.69
C ALA A 56 -26.39 9.63 -12.35
N CYS A 57 -25.79 10.75 -11.90
CA CYS A 57 -25.19 10.81 -10.56
C CYS A 57 -26.23 10.92 -9.46
N GLU A 58 -27.42 11.47 -9.76
CA GLU A 58 -28.48 11.64 -8.76
C GLU A 58 -29.17 10.31 -8.41
N GLU A 59 -29.13 9.31 -9.30
CA GLU A 59 -29.69 7.97 -9.03
C GLU A 59 -28.75 7.07 -8.22
N LEU A 60 -27.44 7.31 -8.26
CA LEU A 60 -26.47 6.58 -7.42
C LEU A 60 -26.51 7.05 -5.97
N ASP A 61 -26.95 8.28 -5.72
CA ASP A 61 -27.23 8.78 -4.36
C ASP A 61 -28.45 8.08 -3.73
N SER A 62 -29.35 7.47 -4.53
CA SER A 62 -30.57 6.83 -4.05
C SER A 62 -30.55 5.29 -4.08
N ALA A 63 -29.70 4.66 -4.90
CA ALA A 63 -29.58 3.20 -4.97
C ALA A 63 -28.60 2.59 -3.94
N ASP A 64 -27.79 3.40 -3.26
CA ASP A 64 -26.81 2.93 -2.26
C ASP A 64 -26.51 4.04 -1.23
N ALA A 65 -27.57 4.73 -0.76
CA ALA A 65 -27.58 5.87 0.18
C ALA A 65 -27.05 5.55 1.61
N GLY A 66 -26.23 4.53 1.73
CA GLY A 66 -25.31 4.31 2.83
C GLY A 66 -24.14 3.55 2.22
N ALA A 67 -22.94 4.14 2.22
CA ALA A 67 -21.73 3.38 1.93
C ALA A 67 -21.84 2.05 2.70
N PRO A 68 -21.94 0.89 2.02
CA PRO A 68 -22.35 -0.33 2.69
C PRO A 68 -21.34 -0.57 3.80
N GLU A 69 -21.81 -0.44 5.05
CA GLU A 69 -20.95 -0.54 6.20
C GLU A 69 -20.24 -1.89 6.08
N MET A 70 -18.90 -1.88 6.12
CA MET A 70 -18.13 -3.11 5.91
C MET A 70 -18.59 -4.14 6.94
N SER A 71 -19.12 -5.27 6.45
CA SER A 71 -19.57 -6.35 7.34
C SER A 71 -18.43 -6.82 8.23
N HIS A 72 -18.76 -7.29 9.44
CA HIS A 72 -17.75 -7.77 10.39
C HIS A 72 -16.85 -8.86 9.80
N ALA A 73 -17.43 -9.76 8.99
CA ALA A 73 -16.68 -10.80 8.28
C ALA A 73 -15.68 -10.22 7.26
N ARG A 74 -16.05 -9.18 6.50
CA ARG A 74 -15.11 -8.52 5.57
C ARG A 74 -14.01 -7.79 6.32
N ARG A 75 -14.37 -7.14 7.44
CA ARG A 75 -13.42 -6.43 8.30
C ARG A 75 -12.38 -7.38 8.92
N SER A 76 -12.80 -8.54 9.42
CA SER A 76 -11.87 -9.53 9.99
C SER A 76 -10.91 -10.11 8.96
N VAL A 77 -11.36 -10.34 7.72
CA VAL A 77 -10.48 -10.75 6.61
C VAL A 77 -9.46 -9.67 6.28
N MET A 78 -9.87 -8.40 6.22
CA MET A 78 -8.97 -7.26 6.02
C MET A 78 -7.92 -7.17 7.13
N GLU A 79 -8.34 -7.27 8.40
CA GLU A 79 -7.43 -7.25 9.56
C GLU A 79 -6.43 -8.40 9.53
N ALA A 80 -6.88 -9.62 9.22
CA ALA A 80 -6.00 -10.78 9.10
C ALA A 80 -5.00 -10.64 7.94
N PHE A 81 -5.41 -10.04 6.82
CA PHE A 81 -4.53 -9.74 5.70
C PHE A 81 -3.47 -8.71 6.08
N ARG A 82 -3.88 -7.59 6.68
CA ARG A 82 -2.96 -6.54 7.15
C ARG A 82 -1.93 -7.08 8.14
N ALA A 83 -2.37 -7.86 9.13
CA ALA A 83 -1.49 -8.46 10.12
C ALA A 83 -0.40 -9.37 9.52
N ARG A 84 -0.62 -9.95 8.33
CA ARG A 84 0.30 -10.91 7.69
C ARG A 84 1.14 -10.31 6.56
N TYR A 85 0.58 -9.40 5.79
CA TYR A 85 1.13 -8.95 4.51
C TYR A 85 1.47 -7.46 4.45
N MET A 86 0.96 -6.64 5.38
CA MET A 86 1.31 -5.22 5.41
C MET A 86 2.77 -5.05 5.84
N THR A 87 3.56 -4.37 5.02
CA THR A 87 5.00 -4.17 5.25
C THR A 87 5.33 -2.79 5.81
N TYR A 88 4.49 -1.80 5.56
CA TYR A 88 4.68 -0.41 5.98
C TYR A 88 3.32 0.26 6.24
N GLY A 89 3.24 1.14 7.23
CA GLY A 89 2.06 1.94 7.53
C GLY A 89 2.42 3.35 8.00
N TYR A 90 2.01 4.37 7.24
CA TYR A 90 2.38 5.76 7.52
C TYR A 90 1.81 6.28 8.85
N TRP A 91 0.68 5.72 9.33
CA TRP A 91 0.10 6.03 10.65
C TRP A 91 1.05 5.75 11.81
N TYR A 92 1.96 4.80 11.60
CA TYR A 92 2.88 4.30 12.61
C TYR A 92 4.31 4.83 12.40
N ASP A 93 4.55 5.58 11.32
CA ASP A 93 5.85 6.20 11.03
C ASP A 93 6.02 7.49 11.84
N ARG A 94 6.60 7.33 13.03
CA ARG A 94 6.96 8.42 13.94
C ARG A 94 8.22 9.16 13.53
N LEU A 95 9.05 8.57 12.66
CA LEU A 95 10.23 9.25 12.13
C LEU A 95 9.82 10.32 11.11
N ARG A 96 8.84 10.00 10.26
CA ARG A 96 8.28 10.95 9.29
C ARG A 96 7.22 11.87 9.88
N TYR A 97 6.36 11.34 10.74
CA TYR A 97 5.27 12.08 11.39
C TYR A 97 5.41 11.99 12.92
N PRO A 98 6.17 12.92 13.55
CA PRO A 98 6.36 12.91 15.00
C PRO A 98 5.03 12.93 15.77
N ALA A 99 4.06 13.73 15.31
CA ALA A 99 2.68 13.73 15.79
C ALA A 99 1.78 12.92 14.82
N PRO A 100 0.84 12.11 15.31
CA PRO A 100 -0.07 11.37 14.43
C PRO A 100 -0.96 12.35 13.66
N LEU A 101 -1.22 12.03 12.40
CA LEU A 101 -2.12 12.84 11.58
C LEU A 101 -3.58 12.67 12.06
N PRO A 102 -4.46 13.66 11.85
CA PRO A 102 -5.81 13.67 12.42
C PRO A 102 -6.70 12.48 12.04
N GLU A 103 -6.43 11.84 10.90
CA GLU A 103 -7.16 10.66 10.42
C GLU A 103 -6.68 9.34 11.05
N CYS A 104 -5.54 9.36 11.76
CA CYS A 104 -4.93 8.15 12.30
C CYS A 104 -5.65 7.68 13.57
N SER A 105 -6.17 6.46 13.57
CA SER A 105 -6.60 5.76 14.80
C SER A 105 -5.51 4.78 15.23
N VAL A 106 -4.74 5.17 16.25
CA VAL A 106 -3.68 4.33 16.81
C VAL A 106 -4.31 3.28 17.73
N GLY A 107 -4.66 2.12 17.15
CA GLY A 107 -5.20 0.97 17.87
C GLY A 107 -4.14 -0.10 18.22
N ALA A 108 -4.60 -1.30 18.57
CA ALA A 108 -3.73 -2.44 18.89
C ALA A 108 -2.77 -2.83 17.75
N GLU A 109 -3.12 -2.52 16.50
CA GLU A 109 -2.27 -2.76 15.32
C GLU A 109 -0.91 -2.04 15.41
N ALA A 110 -0.83 -0.90 16.12
CA ALA A 110 0.41 -0.14 16.27
C ALA A 110 1.57 -0.96 16.87
N ALA A 111 1.28 -1.95 17.71
CA ALA A 111 2.28 -2.84 18.30
C ALA A 111 3.03 -3.68 17.23
N ALA A 112 2.43 -3.91 16.07
CA ALA A 112 3.04 -4.66 14.98
C ALA A 112 4.09 -3.86 14.19
N PHE A 113 4.23 -2.56 14.43
CA PHE A 113 5.08 -1.65 13.65
C PHE A 113 6.25 -1.09 14.47
N LEU A 114 7.34 -0.78 13.77
CA LEU A 114 8.50 -0.05 14.28
C LEU A 114 8.23 1.47 14.23
N PRO A 115 9.01 2.30 14.94
CA PRO A 115 8.88 3.76 14.84
C PRO A 115 9.08 4.31 13.42
N SER A 116 9.76 3.58 12.54
CA SER A 116 9.89 3.91 11.10
C SER A 116 8.62 3.62 10.29
N GLY A 117 7.56 3.08 10.89
CA GLY A 117 6.37 2.61 10.19
C GLY A 117 6.53 1.25 9.51
N ASP A 118 7.71 0.63 9.57
CA ASP A 118 7.94 -0.72 9.03
C ASP A 118 7.29 -1.80 9.91
N ALA A 119 6.67 -2.79 9.29
CA ALA A 119 6.12 -3.93 10.01
C ALA A 119 7.25 -4.79 10.61
N ARG A 120 7.16 -5.08 11.93
CA ARG A 120 8.14 -5.91 12.65
C ARG A 120 8.29 -7.30 12.04
N ALA A 121 7.19 -7.86 11.54
CA ALA A 121 7.18 -9.17 10.88
C ALA A 121 8.00 -9.16 9.57
N SER A 122 8.01 -8.04 8.83
CA SER A 122 8.81 -7.87 7.61
C SER A 122 10.31 -7.79 7.93
N SER A 123 10.68 -7.01 8.96
CA SER A 123 12.07 -6.90 9.45
C SER A 123 12.64 -8.26 9.85
N ARG A 124 11.87 -9.11 10.55
CA ARG A 124 12.29 -10.47 10.92
C ARG A 124 12.53 -11.39 9.72
N ARG A 125 11.78 -11.23 8.62
CA ARG A 125 11.99 -12.01 7.39
C ARG A 125 13.29 -11.61 6.68
N HIS A 126 13.64 -10.32 6.71
CA HIS A 126 14.89 -9.84 6.14
C HIS A 126 16.11 -10.28 6.96
N GLY A 127 16.01 -10.25 8.30
CA GLY A 127 17.07 -10.72 9.20
C GLY A 127 17.40 -12.22 9.10
N LYS A 128 16.42 -13.08 8.76
CA LYS A 128 16.67 -14.52 8.59
C LYS A 128 17.44 -14.89 7.30
N ARG A 129 17.57 -13.97 6.33
CA ARG A 129 18.30 -14.24 5.08
C ARG A 129 19.81 -13.94 5.16
N HIS A 130 20.27 -13.19 6.16
CA HIS A 130 21.70 -13.00 6.42
C HIS A 130 22.19 -14.06 7.43
N ARG A 131 22.32 -15.32 6.99
CA ARG A 131 23.36 -16.20 7.55
C ARG A 131 24.62 -15.96 6.73
N PRO A 132 25.76 -15.55 7.33
CA PRO A 132 27.01 -15.54 6.60
C PRO A 132 27.33 -17.00 6.25
N ARG A 133 27.49 -17.28 4.95
CA ARG A 133 28.22 -18.48 4.51
C ARG A 133 29.65 -18.29 5.03
N GLY A 134 29.97 -18.94 6.15
CA GLY A 134 31.35 -19.08 6.60
C GLY A 134 32.15 -19.75 5.47
N GLY A 135 33.21 -19.07 5.05
CA GLY A 135 34.11 -19.56 4.02
C GLY A 135 34.74 -20.88 4.43
N ALA A 136 34.71 -21.84 3.50
CA ALA A 136 35.71 -22.87 3.47
C ALA A 136 36.95 -22.24 2.81
N ASP A 137 37.96 -21.91 3.61
CA ASP A 137 39.30 -21.71 3.11
C ASP A 137 40.04 -23.04 3.19
N SER A 138 40.52 -23.46 2.03
CA SER A 138 41.35 -24.63 1.81
C SER A 138 42.62 -24.57 2.66
N ALA A 139 42.88 -25.63 3.41
CA ALA A 139 44.24 -25.98 3.77
C ALA A 139 44.91 -26.65 2.56
N LEU A 140 46.18 -26.27 2.36
CA LEU A 140 47.24 -26.86 1.53
C LEU A 140 46.96 -28.23 0.89
#